data_AF-A0A3B4BCA4-F1
#
_entry.id   AF-A0A3B4BCA4-F1
#
_cell.length_a   1.000
_cell.length_b   1.000
_cell.length_c   1.000
_cell.angle_alpha   90.00
_cell.angle_beta   90.00
_cell.angle_gamma   90.00
#
_symmetry.space_group_name_H-M   'P 1'
#
loop_
_entity.id
_entity.type
_entity.pdbx_description
1 polymer ?
#
loop_
_entity_poly.entity_id
_entity_poly.type
_entity_poly.pdbx_seq_one_letter_code
_entity_poly.pdbx_strand_id
1 'polypeptide(L)'
;MGETEDEHTARASQLFETFVQASTCKGTLQAFSILCRQLELDPLDHGHFYHCLKAAVTSWKVKALWTKLDKRAQHKAYEQNTACQGTRCLIIGGGPCGLRTAIELALLGCKVVVIEKRDTFSRNNVLHLWPYTIHDLRGLGAKKFYGKFTYIHHSIRQLQLMLLKVSLILGIEVHINVEFVKLLEPPEEQTDDSPGWRAEVRPATHPVSEFDFDVVIGADGRRNTLDGFSRKEFRGKLAIAITANFVNRNTTAEAKVEEISGVAFIFNQKFFLELKEDTGYPMSPCLTLPPCMPQRMRLSSGRNTAIS
;
A
#
# COMPACT_ATOMS: atom_id res chain seq x y z
N MET A 1 -12.79 -35.89 -17.57
CA MET A 1 -12.49 -35.34 -16.23
C MET A 1 -11.25 -34.44 -16.23
N GLY A 2 -10.17 -34.76 -16.95
CA GLY A 2 -8.98 -33.89 -17.02
C GLY A 2 -9.17 -32.56 -17.78
N GLU A 3 -9.93 -32.54 -18.88
CA GLU A 3 -10.16 -31.30 -19.66
C GLU A 3 -10.92 -30.22 -18.87
N THR A 4 -11.92 -30.64 -18.07
CA THR A 4 -12.73 -29.73 -17.23
C THR A 4 -11.96 -29.13 -16.06
N GLU A 5 -11.00 -29.86 -15.48
CA GLU A 5 -10.15 -29.36 -14.39
C GLU A 5 -9.08 -28.38 -14.89
N ASP A 6 -8.51 -28.65 -16.06
CA ASP A 6 -7.55 -27.74 -16.71
C ASP A 6 -8.21 -26.43 -17.15
N GLU A 7 -9.44 -26.47 -17.68
CA GLU A 7 -10.22 -25.28 -18.00
C GLU A 7 -10.57 -24.44 -16.78
N HIS A 8 -10.97 -25.08 -15.67
CA HIS A 8 -11.25 -24.40 -14.41
C HIS A 8 -10.00 -23.71 -13.85
N THR A 9 -8.86 -24.41 -13.88
CA THR A 9 -7.56 -23.89 -13.42
C THR A 9 -7.07 -22.73 -14.29
N ALA A 10 -7.26 -22.83 -15.61
CA ALA A 10 -6.94 -21.77 -16.56
C ALA A 10 -7.81 -20.52 -16.31
N ARG A 11 -9.11 -20.71 -16.08
CA ARG A 11 -10.07 -19.64 -15.79
C ARG A 11 -9.73 -18.92 -14.47
N ALA A 12 -9.45 -19.68 -13.40
CA ALA A 12 -9.03 -19.12 -12.11
C ALA A 12 -7.76 -18.26 -12.26
N SER A 13 -6.80 -18.75 -13.05
CA SER A 13 -5.55 -18.04 -13.34
C SER A 13 -5.79 -16.74 -14.11
N GLN A 14 -6.67 -16.75 -15.11
CA GLN A 14 -7.01 -15.56 -15.89
C GLN A 14 -7.72 -14.48 -15.06
N LEU A 15 -8.66 -14.89 -14.21
CA LEU A 15 -9.34 -13.99 -13.28
C LEU A 15 -8.33 -13.34 -12.30
N PHE A 16 -7.42 -14.14 -11.74
CA PHE A 16 -6.38 -13.63 -10.86
C PHE A 16 -5.41 -12.69 -11.58
N GLU A 17 -5.04 -12.98 -12.82
CA GLU A 17 -4.23 -12.07 -13.65
C GLU A 17 -4.93 -10.74 -13.89
N THR A 18 -6.22 -10.75 -14.18
CA THR A 18 -7.05 -9.54 -14.35
C THR A 18 -7.02 -8.68 -13.08
N PHE A 19 -7.18 -9.30 -11.91
CA PHE A 19 -7.03 -8.64 -10.61
C PHE A 19 -5.63 -8.05 -10.40
N VAL A 20 -4.57 -8.81 -10.70
CA VAL A 20 -3.18 -8.35 -10.59
C VAL A 20 -2.88 -7.19 -11.55
N GLN A 21 -3.48 -7.15 -12.73
CA GLN A 21 -3.25 -6.11 -13.75
C GLN A 21 -4.10 -4.84 -13.55
N ALA A 22 -5.17 -4.90 -12.74
CA ALA A 22 -6.01 -3.75 -12.45
C ALA A 22 -5.20 -2.54 -11.95
N SER A 23 -5.49 -1.35 -12.50
CA SER A 23 -4.68 -0.13 -12.34
C SER A 23 -5.39 1.01 -11.59
N THR A 24 -6.62 0.76 -11.13
CA THR A 24 -7.45 1.70 -10.38
C THR A 24 -8.01 1.00 -9.13
N CYS A 25 -8.30 1.77 -8.08
CA CYS A 25 -8.83 1.22 -6.83
C CYS A 25 -10.16 0.48 -7.05
N LYS A 26 -11.15 1.14 -7.67
CA LYS A 26 -12.43 0.50 -8.06
C LYS A 26 -12.22 -0.73 -8.95
N GLY A 27 -11.36 -0.63 -9.97
CA GLY A 27 -11.10 -1.74 -10.88
C GLY A 27 -10.49 -2.95 -10.18
N THR A 28 -9.60 -2.72 -9.21
CA THR A 28 -9.02 -3.78 -8.36
C THR A 28 -10.08 -4.44 -7.49
N LEU A 29 -10.93 -3.67 -6.80
CA LEU A 29 -12.02 -4.20 -5.98
C LEU A 29 -13.04 -4.98 -6.82
N GLN A 30 -13.42 -4.46 -7.99
CA GLN A 30 -14.34 -5.13 -8.90
C GLN A 30 -13.76 -6.44 -9.45
N ALA A 31 -12.51 -6.43 -9.92
CA ALA A 31 -11.84 -7.63 -10.41
C ALA A 31 -11.72 -8.70 -9.32
N PHE A 32 -11.44 -8.28 -8.07
CA PHE A 32 -11.40 -9.18 -6.93
C PHE A 32 -12.77 -9.77 -6.58
N SER A 33 -13.83 -8.94 -6.56
CA SER A 33 -15.21 -9.42 -6.34
C SER A 33 -15.64 -10.43 -7.41
N ILE A 34 -15.30 -10.19 -8.68
CA ILE A 34 -15.56 -11.16 -9.76
C ILE A 34 -14.77 -12.45 -9.54
N LEU A 35 -13.49 -12.36 -9.18
CA LEU A 35 -12.66 -13.52 -8.85
C LEU A 35 -13.29 -14.36 -7.72
N CYS A 36 -13.61 -13.75 -6.58
CA CYS A 36 -14.21 -14.44 -5.44
C CYS A 36 -15.53 -15.13 -5.84
N ARG A 37 -16.43 -14.41 -6.51
CA ARG A 37 -17.72 -14.97 -6.94
C ARG A 37 -17.58 -16.15 -7.90
N GLN A 38 -16.64 -16.09 -8.84
CA GLN A 38 -16.45 -17.15 -9.84
C GLN A 38 -15.69 -18.36 -9.30
N LEU A 39 -14.96 -18.20 -8.20
CA LEU A 39 -14.28 -19.28 -7.49
C LEU A 39 -15.03 -19.73 -6.23
N GLU A 40 -16.24 -19.21 -6.02
CA GLU A 40 -17.09 -19.52 -4.86
C GLU A 40 -16.39 -19.29 -3.52
N LEU A 41 -15.57 -18.24 -3.44
CA LEU A 41 -14.85 -17.84 -2.24
C LEU A 41 -15.62 -16.77 -1.48
N ASP A 42 -15.75 -16.92 -0.17
CA ASP A 42 -16.31 -15.90 0.71
C ASP A 42 -15.19 -15.06 1.36
N PRO A 43 -15.00 -13.80 0.95
CA PRO A 43 -14.01 -12.91 1.57
C PRO A 43 -14.35 -12.50 3.01
N LEU A 44 -15.57 -12.78 3.51
CA LEU A 44 -15.95 -12.48 4.88
C LEU A 44 -15.43 -13.53 5.88
N ASP A 45 -15.20 -14.78 5.43
CA ASP A 45 -14.51 -15.84 6.19
C ASP A 45 -12.99 -15.61 6.22
N HIS A 46 -12.59 -14.54 6.90
CA HIS A 46 -11.21 -14.06 6.92
C HIS A 46 -10.20 -15.12 7.43
N GLY A 47 -10.64 -16.05 8.28
CA GLY A 47 -9.78 -17.08 8.87
C GLY A 47 -9.32 -18.13 7.84
N HIS A 48 -10.18 -18.47 6.88
CA HIS A 48 -9.87 -19.50 5.87
C HIS A 48 -9.63 -18.94 4.48
N PHE A 49 -10.07 -17.70 4.21
CA PHE A 49 -10.10 -17.11 2.88
C PHE A 49 -8.76 -17.22 2.13
N TYR A 50 -7.64 -16.84 2.75
CA TYR A 50 -6.33 -16.90 2.10
C TYR A 50 -5.96 -18.33 1.69
N HIS A 51 -6.24 -19.32 2.54
CA HIS A 51 -5.99 -20.73 2.26
C HIS A 51 -6.84 -21.23 1.10
N CYS A 52 -8.13 -20.89 1.08
CA CYS A 52 -9.06 -21.24 0.00
C CYS A 52 -8.67 -20.58 -1.33
N LEU A 53 -8.34 -19.28 -1.32
CA LEU A 53 -7.87 -18.55 -2.50
C LEU A 53 -6.60 -19.18 -3.08
N LYS A 54 -5.63 -19.49 -2.22
CA LYS A 54 -4.38 -20.14 -2.63
C LYS A 54 -4.61 -21.53 -3.22
N ALA A 55 -5.54 -22.29 -2.65
CA ALA A 55 -5.91 -23.62 -3.16
C ALA A 55 -6.66 -23.55 -4.49
N ALA A 56 -7.46 -22.50 -4.72
CA ALA A 56 -8.19 -22.30 -5.97
C ALA A 56 -7.32 -21.76 -7.11
N VAL A 57 -6.22 -21.05 -6.80
CA VAL A 57 -5.33 -20.43 -7.81
C VAL A 57 -3.94 -21.06 -7.77
N THR A 58 -3.77 -22.16 -8.52
CA THR A 58 -2.60 -23.07 -8.44
C THR A 58 -1.56 -22.91 -9.57
N SER A 59 -1.67 -21.89 -10.41
CA SER A 59 -0.76 -21.69 -11.55
C SER A 59 0.70 -21.40 -11.17
N TRP A 60 1.63 -21.84 -12.02
CA TRP A 60 3.06 -21.55 -11.90
C TRP A 60 3.36 -20.04 -11.80
N LYS A 61 2.53 -19.19 -12.43
CA LYS A 61 2.69 -17.74 -12.44
C LYS A 61 2.45 -17.10 -11.07
N VAL A 62 1.71 -17.76 -10.17
CA VAL A 62 1.36 -17.23 -8.83
C VAL A 62 2.14 -17.90 -7.70
N LYS A 63 2.75 -19.06 -7.94
CA LYS A 63 3.54 -19.83 -6.95
C LYS A 63 4.55 -18.96 -6.18
N ALA A 64 5.29 -18.10 -6.88
CA ALA A 64 6.29 -17.22 -6.25
C ALA A 64 5.68 -16.16 -5.32
N LEU A 65 4.43 -15.74 -5.54
CA LEU A 65 3.69 -14.86 -4.64
C LEU A 65 3.28 -15.61 -3.37
N TRP A 66 2.70 -16.80 -3.52
CA TRP A 66 2.31 -17.65 -2.39
C TRP A 66 3.50 -17.97 -1.48
N THR A 67 4.63 -18.41 -2.04
CA THR A 67 5.85 -18.68 -1.26
C THR A 67 6.31 -17.47 -0.44
N LYS A 68 6.13 -16.25 -0.97
CA LYS A 68 6.52 -15.01 -0.27
C LYS A 68 5.59 -14.70 0.90
N LEU A 69 4.29 -14.77 0.68
CA LEU A 69 3.28 -14.52 1.70
C LEU A 69 3.31 -15.59 2.79
N ASP A 70 3.43 -16.87 2.41
CA ASP A 70 3.59 -17.98 3.35
C ASP A 70 4.84 -17.80 4.23
N LYS A 71 5.98 -17.44 3.62
CA LYS A 71 7.23 -17.19 4.37
C LYS A 71 7.05 -16.04 5.36
N ARG A 72 6.27 -15.02 5.02
CA ARG A 72 5.96 -13.92 5.95
C ARG A 72 5.08 -14.44 7.09
N ALA A 73 3.98 -15.13 6.79
CA ALA A 73 3.04 -15.67 7.78
C ALA A 73 3.68 -16.67 8.76
N GLN A 74 4.73 -17.38 8.34
CA GLN A 74 5.51 -18.29 9.20
C GLN A 74 6.40 -17.60 10.24
N HIS A 75 6.50 -16.28 10.24
CA HIS A 75 7.29 -15.58 11.24
C HIS A 75 6.70 -15.82 12.65
N LYS A 76 7.57 -16.18 13.61
CA LYS A 76 7.18 -16.59 14.97
C LYS A 76 6.22 -15.62 15.69
N ALA A 77 6.35 -14.32 15.42
CA ALA A 77 5.50 -13.29 16.04
C ALA A 77 4.01 -13.39 15.67
N TYR A 78 3.68 -14.10 14.59
CA TYR A 78 2.31 -14.30 14.16
C TYR A 78 1.66 -15.55 14.75
N GLU A 79 2.43 -16.42 15.40
CA GLU A 79 1.95 -17.68 15.99
C GLU A 79 1.05 -18.49 15.05
N GLN A 80 1.43 -18.61 13.77
CA GLN A 80 0.60 -19.30 12.75
C GLN A 80 -0.79 -18.64 12.56
N ASN A 81 -0.85 -17.31 12.63
CA ASN A 81 -2.06 -16.47 12.45
C ASN A 81 -3.07 -16.63 13.61
N THR A 82 -2.61 -16.96 14.82
CA THR A 82 -3.50 -17.08 16.00
C THR A 82 -3.16 -16.11 17.14
N ALA A 83 -2.05 -15.37 17.06
CA ALA A 83 -1.56 -14.49 18.12
C ALA A 83 -2.59 -13.45 18.62
N CYS A 84 -3.50 -13.01 17.73
CA CYS A 84 -4.58 -12.06 18.05
C CYS A 84 -5.94 -12.58 17.53
N GLN A 85 -6.13 -13.90 17.53
CA GLN A 85 -7.40 -14.49 17.10
C GLN A 85 -8.57 -13.96 17.93
N GLY A 86 -9.70 -13.69 17.27
CA GLY A 86 -10.89 -13.11 17.90
C GLY A 86 -10.85 -11.59 18.07
N THR A 87 -9.72 -10.93 17.82
CA THR A 87 -9.63 -9.46 17.85
C THR A 87 -10.18 -8.86 16.55
N ARG A 88 -11.07 -7.87 16.67
CA ARG A 88 -11.64 -7.12 15.55
C ARG A 88 -11.05 -5.72 15.46
N CYS A 89 -10.56 -5.36 14.28
CA CYS A 89 -9.81 -4.14 14.05
C CYS A 89 -10.46 -3.28 12.97
N LEU A 90 -10.74 -2.01 13.28
CA LEU A 90 -11.11 -0.99 12.32
C LEU A 90 -9.92 -0.07 12.00
N ILE A 91 -9.61 0.08 10.71
CA ILE A 91 -8.57 0.99 10.22
C ILE A 91 -9.20 2.12 9.43
N ILE A 92 -8.95 3.35 9.85
CA ILE A 92 -9.46 4.55 9.22
C ILE A 92 -8.40 5.07 8.25
N GLY A 93 -8.58 4.84 6.95
CA GLY A 93 -7.73 5.36 5.86
C GLY A 93 -7.00 4.27 5.06
N GLY A 94 -7.29 4.21 3.76
CA GLY A 94 -6.67 3.32 2.76
C GLY A 94 -5.35 3.86 2.19
N GLY A 95 -4.57 4.57 3.00
CA GLY A 95 -3.22 5.04 2.66
C GLY A 95 -2.18 3.91 2.71
N PRO A 96 -0.92 4.15 2.26
CA PRO A 96 0.13 3.15 2.38
C PRO A 96 0.33 2.64 3.80
N CYS A 97 0.33 3.54 4.79
CA CYS A 97 0.47 3.15 6.20
C CYS A 97 -0.72 2.33 6.70
N GLY A 98 -1.96 2.76 6.45
CA GLY A 98 -3.17 2.05 6.89
C GLY A 98 -3.26 0.63 6.30
N LEU A 99 -3.08 0.50 4.99
CA LEU A 99 -3.07 -0.81 4.32
C LEU A 99 -1.90 -1.69 4.81
N ARG A 100 -0.73 -1.09 5.06
CA ARG A 100 0.41 -1.84 5.59
C ARG A 100 0.16 -2.35 7.01
N THR A 101 -0.48 -1.56 7.86
CA THR A 101 -0.91 -1.97 9.20
C THR A 101 -1.98 -3.05 9.12
N ALA A 102 -2.93 -2.94 8.18
CA ALA A 102 -3.95 -3.95 7.95
C ALA A 102 -3.35 -5.33 7.67
N ILE A 103 -2.33 -5.37 6.81
CA ILE A 103 -1.60 -6.60 6.48
C ILE A 103 -0.96 -7.24 7.71
N GLU A 104 -0.35 -6.47 8.63
CA GLU A 104 0.21 -7.06 9.85
C GLU A 104 -0.88 -7.61 10.78
N LEU A 105 -1.98 -6.88 10.95
CA LEU A 105 -3.09 -7.32 11.80
C LEU A 105 -3.75 -8.60 11.27
N ALA A 106 -3.90 -8.70 9.95
CA ALA A 106 -4.42 -9.92 9.32
C ALA A 106 -3.47 -11.11 9.56
N LEU A 107 -2.15 -10.90 9.43
CA LEU A 107 -1.16 -11.94 9.71
C LEU A 107 -1.12 -12.35 11.19
N LEU A 108 -1.52 -11.46 12.12
CA LEU A 108 -1.70 -11.79 13.53
C LEU A 108 -2.99 -12.60 13.81
N GLY A 109 -3.88 -12.75 12.83
CA GLY A 109 -5.15 -13.47 12.98
C GLY A 109 -6.37 -12.60 13.29
N CYS A 110 -6.26 -11.27 13.22
CA CYS A 110 -7.38 -10.36 13.48
C CYS A 110 -8.40 -10.39 12.33
N LYS A 111 -9.68 -10.12 12.62
CA LYS A 111 -10.64 -9.64 11.61
C LYS A 111 -10.35 -8.17 11.37
N VAL A 112 -9.96 -7.81 10.14
CA VAL A 112 -9.56 -6.44 9.81
C VAL A 112 -10.51 -5.83 8.79
N VAL A 113 -11.02 -4.65 9.13
CA VAL A 113 -11.85 -3.82 8.25
C VAL A 113 -11.16 -2.48 8.04
N VAL A 114 -11.00 -2.07 6.78
CA VAL A 114 -10.43 -0.79 6.38
C VAL A 114 -11.53 0.05 5.75
N ILE A 115 -11.72 1.28 6.23
CA ILE A 115 -12.60 2.26 5.60
C ILE A 115 -11.79 3.40 4.97
N GLU A 116 -12.14 3.78 3.74
CA GLU A 116 -11.52 4.89 3.02
C GLU A 116 -12.59 5.81 2.43
N LYS A 117 -12.47 7.10 2.73
CA LYS A 117 -13.41 8.12 2.24
C LYS A 117 -13.43 8.22 0.71
N ARG A 118 -12.30 8.01 0.05
CA ARG A 118 -12.17 8.13 -1.40
C ARG A 118 -12.35 6.78 -2.10
N ASP A 119 -12.64 6.84 -3.38
CA ASP A 119 -12.72 5.66 -4.26
C ASP A 119 -11.56 5.53 -5.25
N THR A 120 -10.62 6.49 -5.20
CA THR A 120 -9.57 6.63 -6.19
C THR A 120 -8.23 6.94 -5.54
N PHE A 121 -7.20 6.29 -6.06
CA PHE A 121 -5.80 6.61 -5.72
C PHE A 121 -5.24 7.56 -6.79
N SER A 122 -5.31 8.86 -6.52
CA SER A 122 -5.00 9.93 -7.47
C SER A 122 -3.63 10.58 -7.31
N ARG A 123 -2.93 10.33 -6.20
CA ARG A 123 -1.66 11.00 -5.87
C ARG A 123 -0.49 10.42 -6.68
N ASN A 124 0.05 11.25 -7.57
CA ASN A 124 1.20 10.90 -8.41
C ASN A 124 2.55 11.23 -7.76
N ASN A 125 2.57 12.08 -6.72
CA ASN A 125 3.78 12.39 -5.97
C ASN A 125 4.52 11.12 -5.56
N VAL A 126 5.84 11.20 -5.60
CA VAL A 126 6.75 10.07 -5.46
C VAL A 126 7.38 10.07 -4.06
N LEU A 127 7.34 8.92 -3.41
CA LEU A 127 7.96 8.70 -2.11
C LEU A 127 9.33 8.10 -2.28
N HIS A 128 10.28 8.57 -1.48
CA HIS A 128 11.53 7.88 -1.24
C HIS A 128 11.31 6.72 -0.26
N LEU A 129 11.83 5.55 -0.59
CA LEU A 129 11.76 4.34 0.21
C LEU A 129 13.14 3.96 0.72
N TRP A 130 13.24 3.74 2.03
CA TRP A 130 14.47 3.24 2.63
C TRP A 130 14.70 1.76 2.24
N PRO A 131 15.95 1.27 2.32
CA PRO A 131 16.27 -0.10 1.93
C PRO A 131 15.41 -1.17 2.64
N TYR A 132 15.11 -0.99 3.92
CA TYR A 132 14.27 -1.93 4.68
C TYR A 132 12.83 -1.95 4.16
N THR A 133 12.28 -0.80 3.78
CA THR A 133 10.93 -0.69 3.20
C THR A 133 10.88 -1.39 1.85
N ILE A 134 11.91 -1.25 1.01
CA ILE A 134 12.01 -1.97 -0.26
C ILE A 134 12.06 -3.48 -0.03
N HIS A 135 12.85 -3.92 0.96
CA HIS A 135 12.93 -5.32 1.34
C HIS A 135 11.57 -5.86 1.82
N ASP A 136 10.88 -5.11 2.69
CA ASP A 136 9.55 -5.45 3.18
C ASP A 136 8.53 -5.61 2.04
N LEU A 137 8.44 -4.62 1.16
CA LEU A 137 7.52 -4.65 0.02
C LEU A 137 7.85 -5.77 -0.99
N ARG A 138 9.15 -6.07 -1.21
CA ARG A 138 9.58 -7.25 -1.99
C ARG A 138 9.20 -8.57 -1.31
N GLY A 139 9.20 -8.59 0.02
CA GLY A 139 8.71 -9.68 0.85
C GLY A 139 7.21 -9.91 0.69
N LEU A 140 6.43 -8.86 0.43
CA LEU A 140 4.99 -8.93 0.11
C LEU A 140 4.69 -9.17 -1.38
N GLY A 141 5.71 -9.43 -2.20
CA GLY A 141 5.51 -9.74 -3.62
C GLY A 141 5.31 -8.53 -4.52
N ALA A 142 5.75 -7.32 -4.12
CA ALA A 142 5.55 -6.09 -4.89
C ALA A 142 5.89 -6.18 -6.40
N LYS A 143 6.92 -6.96 -6.78
CA LYS A 143 7.29 -7.16 -8.19
C LYS A 143 6.20 -7.85 -9.03
N LYS A 144 5.34 -8.67 -8.41
CA LYS A 144 4.20 -9.32 -9.08
C LYS A 144 3.11 -8.30 -9.44
N PHE A 145 2.85 -7.35 -8.55
CA PHE A 145 1.80 -6.34 -8.72
C PHE A 145 2.29 -5.10 -9.47
N TYR A 146 3.60 -4.86 -9.46
CA TYR A 146 4.26 -3.76 -10.14
C TYR A 146 5.60 -4.24 -10.72
N GLY A 147 5.61 -4.61 -12.00
CA GLY A 147 6.82 -5.18 -12.65
C GLY A 147 8.06 -4.27 -12.59
N LYS A 148 7.84 -2.95 -12.50
CA LYS A 148 8.89 -1.92 -12.34
C LYS A 148 9.29 -1.68 -10.87
N PHE A 149 8.97 -2.59 -9.94
CA PHE A 149 9.37 -2.49 -8.53
C PHE A 149 10.87 -2.81 -8.33
N THR A 150 11.72 -1.93 -8.83
CA THR A 150 13.19 -2.05 -8.77
C THR A 150 13.86 -0.82 -8.17
N TYR A 151 13.11 0.26 -7.94
CA TYR A 151 13.62 1.57 -7.57
C TYR A 151 13.44 1.87 -6.08
N ILE A 152 14.15 2.90 -5.62
CA ILE A 152 13.97 3.50 -4.29
C ILE A 152 12.81 4.51 -4.29
N HIS A 153 12.22 4.80 -5.44
CA HIS A 153 11.21 5.83 -5.62
C HIS A 153 9.94 5.27 -6.26
N HIS A 154 8.80 5.47 -5.60
CA HIS A 154 7.50 4.99 -6.06
C HIS A 154 6.39 6.01 -5.82
N SER A 155 5.50 6.19 -6.80
CA SER A 155 4.34 7.06 -6.62
C SER A 155 3.39 6.50 -5.57
N ILE A 156 2.78 7.41 -4.80
CA ILE A 156 1.88 7.04 -3.71
C ILE A 156 0.77 6.11 -4.20
N ARG A 157 0.15 6.42 -5.34
CA ARG A 157 -0.93 5.58 -5.90
C ARG A 157 -0.49 4.15 -6.23
N GLN A 158 0.74 3.94 -6.69
CA GLN A 158 1.23 2.60 -7.03
C GLN A 158 1.46 1.76 -5.78
N LEU A 159 1.98 2.38 -4.72
CA LEU A 159 2.11 1.73 -3.41
C LEU A 159 0.74 1.38 -2.83
N GLN A 160 -0.24 2.29 -2.92
CA GLN A 160 -1.61 2.02 -2.48
C GLN A 160 -2.25 0.84 -3.25
N LEU A 161 -2.12 0.79 -4.58
CA LEU A 161 -2.66 -0.33 -5.38
C LEU A 161 -2.01 -1.67 -5.02
N MET A 162 -0.70 -1.69 -4.84
CA MET A 162 0.01 -2.91 -4.50
C MET A 162 -0.40 -3.41 -3.11
N LEU A 163 -0.43 -2.53 -2.11
CA LEU A 163 -0.84 -2.89 -0.75
C LEU A 163 -2.32 -3.27 -0.68
N LEU A 164 -3.19 -2.62 -1.47
CA LEU A 164 -4.60 -3.02 -1.57
C LEU A 164 -4.74 -4.45 -2.09
N LYS A 165 -3.99 -4.81 -3.13
CA LYS A 165 -4.03 -6.18 -3.68
C LYS A 165 -3.58 -7.21 -2.66
N VAL A 166 -2.50 -6.93 -1.92
CA VAL A 166 -2.05 -7.80 -0.83
C VAL A 166 -3.09 -7.88 0.27
N SER A 167 -3.73 -6.76 0.61
CA SER A 167 -4.75 -6.71 1.66
C SER A 167 -5.93 -7.62 1.32
N LEU A 168 -6.45 -7.50 0.09
CA LEU A 168 -7.57 -8.31 -0.39
C LEU A 168 -7.21 -9.81 -0.43
N ILE A 169 -6.00 -10.17 -0.88
CA ILE A 169 -5.52 -11.56 -0.87
C ILE A 169 -5.53 -12.16 0.53
N LEU A 170 -5.22 -11.36 1.56
CA LEU A 170 -5.18 -11.79 2.96
C LEU A 170 -6.56 -11.72 3.65
N GLY A 171 -7.66 -11.52 2.91
CA GLY A 171 -9.00 -11.50 3.48
C GLY A 171 -9.34 -10.23 4.27
N ILE A 172 -8.58 -9.15 4.07
CA ILE A 172 -8.90 -7.86 4.69
C ILE A 172 -10.08 -7.24 3.94
N GLU A 173 -11.08 -6.84 4.71
CA GLU A 173 -12.29 -6.20 4.19
C GLU A 173 -12.01 -4.70 3.97
N VAL A 174 -12.25 -4.21 2.74
CA VAL A 174 -11.94 -2.82 2.38
C VAL A 174 -13.16 -2.13 1.80
N HIS A 175 -13.63 -1.09 2.48
CA HIS A 175 -14.76 -0.26 2.07
C HIS A 175 -14.30 1.12 1.62
N ILE A 176 -14.62 1.48 0.38
CA ILE A 176 -14.35 2.79 -0.20
C ILE A 176 -15.61 3.65 -0.24
N ASN A 177 -15.46 4.98 -0.36
CA ASN A 177 -16.56 5.95 -0.22
C ASN A 177 -17.22 5.94 1.16
N VAL A 178 -16.46 5.55 2.18
CA VAL A 178 -16.94 5.53 3.57
C VAL A 178 -16.09 6.48 4.39
N GLU A 179 -16.72 7.56 4.85
CA GLU A 179 -16.08 8.53 5.73
C GLU A 179 -16.37 8.18 7.19
N PHE A 180 -15.31 8.05 8.00
CA PHE A 180 -15.43 8.01 9.45
C PHE A 180 -15.85 9.38 9.98
N VAL A 181 -16.81 9.38 10.91
CA VAL A 181 -17.31 10.60 11.57
C VAL A 181 -16.83 10.65 13.02
N LYS A 182 -17.18 9.66 13.84
CA LYS A 182 -16.76 9.56 15.25
C LYS A 182 -16.90 8.13 15.78
N LEU A 183 -16.35 7.89 16.97
CA LEU A 183 -16.59 6.65 17.70
C LEU A 183 -17.98 6.71 18.37
N LEU A 184 -18.64 5.56 18.41
CA LEU A 184 -19.86 5.33 19.16
C LEU A 184 -19.50 4.41 20.33
N GLU A 185 -19.70 4.93 21.53
CA GLU A 185 -19.48 4.18 22.77
C GLU A 185 -20.55 3.08 22.90
N PRO A 186 -20.20 1.92 23.51
CA PRO A 186 -21.19 0.93 23.91
C PRO A 186 -22.26 1.55 24.84
N PRO A 187 -23.51 1.04 24.84
CA PRO A 187 -24.52 1.45 25.81
C PRO A 187 -24.05 1.26 27.26
N GLU A 188 -24.52 2.12 28.18
CA GLU A 188 -24.18 2.02 29.61
C GLU A 188 -24.73 0.73 30.25
N GLU A 189 -25.95 0.33 29.89
CA GLU A 189 -26.55 -0.93 30.30
C GLU A 189 -26.22 -2.01 29.26
N GLN A 190 -25.25 -2.87 29.60
CA GLN A 190 -24.83 -3.97 28.73
C GLN A 190 -25.52 -5.28 29.11
N THR A 191 -26.04 -5.94 28.09
CA THR A 191 -26.46 -7.35 28.07
C THR A 191 -25.47 -8.16 27.23
N ASP A 192 -25.55 -9.49 27.26
CA ASP A 192 -24.70 -10.37 26.44
C ASP A 192 -24.82 -10.07 24.92
N ASP A 193 -25.94 -9.49 24.47
CA ASP A 193 -26.21 -9.12 23.07
C ASP A 193 -25.95 -7.63 22.76
N SER A 194 -25.38 -6.87 23.71
CA SER A 194 -25.16 -5.43 23.51
C SER A 194 -24.00 -5.15 22.55
N PRO A 195 -24.14 -4.16 21.65
CA PRO A 195 -23.09 -3.83 20.70
C PRO A 195 -21.85 -3.26 21.42
N GLY A 196 -20.66 -3.69 20.96
CA GLY A 196 -19.40 -3.10 21.39
C GLY A 196 -19.14 -1.71 20.80
N TRP A 197 -17.88 -1.30 20.78
CA TRP A 197 -17.46 -0.05 20.16
C TRP A 197 -17.75 -0.07 18.66
N ARG A 198 -18.37 0.99 18.16
CA ARG A 198 -18.71 1.13 16.73
C ARG A 198 -18.22 2.46 16.16
N ALA A 199 -18.31 2.59 14.85
CA ALA A 199 -17.98 3.82 14.14
C ALA A 199 -19.24 4.42 13.52
N GLU A 200 -19.49 5.70 13.81
CA GLU A 200 -20.39 6.49 12.98
C GLU A 200 -19.70 6.76 11.64
N VAL A 201 -20.36 6.40 10.55
CA VAL A 201 -19.84 6.53 9.19
C VAL A 201 -20.81 7.28 8.28
N ARG A 202 -20.29 7.80 7.17
CA ARG A 202 -21.07 8.36 6.08
C ARG A 202 -20.80 7.58 4.78
N PRO A 203 -21.84 7.08 4.10
CA PRO A 203 -23.26 7.15 4.47
C PRO A 203 -23.61 6.26 5.68
N ALA A 204 -24.55 6.71 6.52
CA ALA A 204 -24.92 6.01 7.76
C ALA A 204 -25.59 4.65 7.53
N THR A 205 -26.11 4.39 6.33
CA THR A 205 -26.70 3.11 5.92
C THR A 205 -25.66 2.08 5.48
N HIS A 206 -24.37 2.41 5.54
CA HIS A 206 -23.31 1.51 5.09
C HIS A 206 -23.16 0.37 6.11
N PRO A 207 -23.06 -0.92 5.68
CA PRO A 207 -23.05 -2.07 6.60
C PRO A 207 -21.99 -2.02 7.70
N VAL A 208 -20.88 -1.32 7.46
CA VAL A 208 -19.80 -1.13 8.44
C VAL A 208 -20.25 -0.33 9.69
N SER A 209 -21.40 0.35 9.66
CA SER A 209 -21.97 1.00 10.87
C SER A 209 -22.32 0.00 11.96
N GLU A 210 -22.63 -1.24 11.57
CA GLU A 210 -22.96 -2.35 12.47
C GLU A 210 -21.74 -3.20 12.84
N PHE A 211 -20.56 -2.86 12.32
CA PHE A 211 -19.32 -3.56 12.68
C PHE A 211 -18.80 -3.04 14.02
N ASP A 212 -18.79 -3.91 15.01
CA ASP A 212 -18.16 -3.68 16.31
C ASP A 212 -16.71 -4.18 16.33
N PHE A 213 -15.86 -3.42 17.00
CA PHE A 213 -14.41 -3.64 17.02
C PHE A 213 -13.79 -3.38 18.38
N ASP A 214 -12.67 -4.06 18.64
CA ASP A 214 -11.91 -3.95 19.88
C ASP A 214 -10.72 -2.99 19.72
N VAL A 215 -10.27 -2.81 18.48
CA VAL A 215 -9.11 -1.99 18.12
C VAL A 215 -9.49 -1.02 17.00
N VAL A 216 -9.16 0.26 17.18
CA VAL A 216 -9.27 1.28 16.13
C VAL A 216 -7.92 1.93 15.83
N ILE A 217 -7.61 2.10 14.54
CA ILE A 217 -6.35 2.67 14.09
C ILE A 217 -6.60 3.84 13.13
N GLY A 218 -6.22 5.04 13.56
CA GLY A 218 -6.24 6.25 12.74
C GLY A 218 -5.06 6.31 11.78
N ALA A 219 -5.29 6.08 10.49
CA ALA A 219 -4.30 6.14 9.41
C ALA A 219 -4.73 7.07 8.25
N ASP A 220 -5.56 8.06 8.55
CA ASP A 220 -6.22 9.00 7.62
C ASP A 220 -5.40 10.27 7.35
N GLY A 221 -4.15 10.29 7.83
CA GLY A 221 -3.17 11.34 7.58
C GLY A 221 -3.35 12.56 8.50
N ARG A 222 -3.21 13.77 7.94
CA ARG A 222 -3.24 15.01 8.74
C ARG A 222 -4.60 15.25 9.41
N ARG A 223 -5.69 14.72 8.86
CA ARG A 223 -7.03 14.93 9.43
C ARG A 223 -7.07 14.35 10.84
N ASN A 224 -6.61 13.10 11.03
CA ASN A 224 -6.58 12.38 12.30
C ASN A 224 -7.88 12.60 13.05
N THR A 225 -8.90 11.90 12.54
CA THR A 225 -10.30 11.99 12.95
C THR A 225 -10.61 11.31 14.28
N LEU A 226 -9.63 10.73 14.96
CA LEU A 226 -9.83 10.16 16.30
C LEU A 226 -9.62 11.24 17.36
N ASP A 227 -10.63 11.41 18.21
CA ASP A 227 -10.60 12.32 19.34
C ASP A 227 -9.71 11.78 20.48
N GLY A 228 -9.32 12.66 21.42
CA GLY A 228 -8.50 12.31 22.59
C GLY A 228 -6.99 12.35 22.38
N PHE A 229 -6.50 12.54 21.15
CA PHE A 229 -5.07 12.62 20.85
C PHE A 229 -4.56 14.06 20.75
N SER A 230 -3.89 14.53 21.80
CA SER A 230 -3.21 15.84 21.79
C SER A 230 -2.09 15.89 20.73
N ARG A 231 -1.94 17.05 20.06
CA ARG A 231 -0.91 17.26 19.04
C ARG A 231 0.11 18.28 19.48
N LYS A 232 1.37 18.01 19.16
CA LYS A 232 2.46 18.98 19.29
C LYS A 232 2.65 19.66 17.94
N GLU A 233 2.31 20.93 17.86
CA GLU A 233 2.60 21.75 16.69
C GLU A 233 4.00 22.36 16.84
N PHE A 234 4.87 22.12 15.86
CA PHE A 234 6.17 22.76 15.77
C PHE A 234 6.14 23.82 14.68
N ARG A 235 6.23 25.09 15.07
CA ARG A 235 6.30 26.21 14.14
C ARG A 235 7.75 26.59 13.90
N GLY A 236 8.27 26.21 12.74
CA GLY A 236 9.59 26.62 12.26
C GLY A 236 9.57 27.93 11.48
N LYS A 237 10.66 28.20 10.75
CA LYS A 237 10.70 29.27 9.74
C LYS A 237 9.68 28.97 8.63
N LEU A 238 9.17 30.03 7.99
CA LEU A 238 8.30 29.87 6.83
C LEU A 238 9.02 29.06 5.75
N ALA A 239 8.41 27.95 5.35
CA ALA A 239 8.90 27.06 4.31
C ALA A 239 7.74 26.68 3.39
N ILE A 240 7.91 26.92 2.09
CA ILE A 240 6.92 26.59 1.06
C ILE A 240 7.54 25.54 0.15
N ALA A 241 6.89 24.40 0.02
CA ALA A 241 7.32 23.31 -0.86
C ALA A 241 6.42 23.26 -2.10
N ILE A 242 7.03 23.16 -3.28
CA ILE A 242 6.34 22.98 -4.56
C ILE A 242 6.65 21.58 -5.07
N THR A 243 5.62 20.83 -5.48
CA THR A 243 5.78 19.53 -6.12
C THR A 243 5.18 19.58 -7.52
N ALA A 244 5.94 19.16 -8.53
CA ALA A 244 5.48 19.07 -9.92
C ALA A 244 5.64 17.64 -10.45
N ASN A 245 4.73 17.21 -11.32
CA ASN A 245 4.82 15.93 -12.01
C ASN A 245 4.68 16.20 -13.52
N PHE A 246 5.65 15.75 -14.30
CA PHE A 246 5.64 15.84 -15.76
C PHE A 246 5.37 14.47 -16.37
N VAL A 247 4.81 14.45 -17.59
CA VAL A 247 4.58 13.20 -18.32
C VAL A 247 5.92 12.61 -18.73
N ASN A 248 6.20 11.37 -18.33
CA ASN A 248 7.34 10.59 -18.80
C ASN A 248 6.92 9.69 -19.97
N ARG A 249 7.49 9.91 -21.16
CA ARG A 249 7.21 9.11 -22.35
C ARG A 249 8.10 7.87 -22.48
N ASN A 250 9.07 7.69 -21.56
CA ASN A 250 10.04 6.59 -21.55
C ASN A 250 10.91 6.55 -22.82
N THR A 251 11.24 7.72 -23.38
CA THR A 251 12.19 7.83 -24.48
C THR A 251 13.63 7.58 -24.01
N THR A 252 14.52 7.20 -24.92
CA THR A 252 15.95 7.01 -24.61
C THR A 252 16.60 8.30 -24.09
N ALA A 253 16.13 9.47 -24.54
CA ALA A 253 16.63 10.76 -24.06
C ALA A 253 16.21 11.02 -22.60
N GLU A 254 14.92 10.84 -22.26
CA GLU A 254 14.44 10.97 -20.88
C GLU A 254 15.14 10.00 -19.93
N ALA A 255 15.42 8.77 -20.38
CA ALA A 255 16.08 7.73 -19.58
C ALA A 255 17.55 8.01 -19.26
N LYS A 256 18.22 8.93 -20.00
CA LYS A 256 19.62 9.32 -19.75
C LYS A 256 19.75 10.43 -18.71
N VAL A 257 18.67 11.11 -18.36
CA VAL A 257 18.69 12.20 -17.37
C VAL A 257 18.87 11.61 -15.97
N GLU A 258 19.91 12.07 -15.26
CA GLU A 258 20.24 11.58 -13.92
C GLU A 258 19.28 12.09 -12.83
N GLU A 259 19.21 11.31 -11.74
CA GLU A 259 18.41 11.67 -10.58
C GLU A 259 19.10 12.71 -9.71
N ILE A 260 18.33 13.68 -9.22
CA ILE A 260 18.81 14.67 -8.26
C ILE A 260 18.37 14.21 -6.86
N SER A 261 19.19 13.38 -6.22
CA SER A 261 18.93 12.87 -4.87
C SER A 261 19.19 13.94 -3.81
N GLY A 262 18.19 14.78 -3.55
CA GLY A 262 18.17 15.73 -2.43
C GLY A 262 19.33 16.72 -2.48
N VAL A 263 19.29 17.65 -3.43
CA VAL A 263 20.29 18.71 -3.49
C VAL A 263 19.88 19.83 -2.51
N ALA A 264 20.51 19.82 -1.34
CA ALA A 264 20.35 20.91 -0.38
C ALA A 264 21.22 22.10 -0.79
N PHE A 265 20.69 23.32 -0.59
CA PHE A 265 21.39 24.58 -0.86
C PHE A 265 22.80 24.60 -0.26
N ILE A 266 22.94 24.05 0.96
CA ILE A 266 24.20 24.00 1.70
C ILE A 266 25.31 23.28 0.92
N PHE A 267 24.98 22.27 0.11
CA PHE A 267 25.96 21.45 -0.61
C PHE A 267 26.19 21.90 -2.06
N ASN A 268 25.25 22.63 -2.67
CA ASN A 268 25.33 23.06 -4.07
C ASN A 268 24.96 24.54 -4.25
N GLN A 269 25.58 25.41 -3.46
CA GLN A 269 25.31 26.85 -3.48
C GLN A 269 25.48 27.45 -4.88
N LYS A 270 26.52 27.04 -5.62
CA LYS A 270 26.78 27.51 -6.99
C LYS A 270 25.58 27.29 -7.92
N PHE A 271 25.03 26.08 -7.93
CA PHE A 271 23.84 25.73 -8.74
C PHE A 271 22.63 26.62 -8.41
N PHE A 272 22.35 26.85 -7.12
CA PHE A 272 21.20 27.68 -6.73
C PHE A 272 21.41 29.18 -6.98
N LEU A 273 22.66 29.65 -6.90
CA LEU A 273 23.01 31.03 -7.26
C LEU A 273 22.84 31.26 -8.76
N GLU A 274 23.37 30.35 -9.60
CA GLU A 274 23.20 30.38 -11.06
C GLU A 274 21.72 30.29 -11.45
N LEU A 275 20.95 29.37 -10.85
CA LEU A 275 19.51 29.25 -11.10
C LEU A 275 18.76 30.55 -10.77
N LYS A 276 19.14 31.23 -9.68
CA LYS A 276 18.54 32.51 -9.29
C LYS A 276 18.90 33.61 -10.27
N GLU A 277 20.14 33.66 -10.74
CA GLU A 277 20.60 34.63 -11.74
C GLU A 277 19.86 34.45 -13.07
N ASP A 278 19.71 33.21 -13.53
CA ASP A 278 19.07 32.90 -14.82
C ASP A 278 17.54 33.07 -14.79
N THR A 279 16.89 32.73 -13.68
CA THR A 279 15.41 32.66 -13.62
C THR A 279 14.77 33.77 -12.79
N GLY A 280 15.55 34.49 -11.98
CA GLY A 280 15.05 35.46 -11.00
C GLY A 280 14.42 34.84 -9.74
N TYR A 281 14.29 33.51 -9.65
CA TYR A 281 13.63 32.84 -8.54
C TYR A 281 14.63 32.24 -7.54
N PRO A 282 14.71 32.76 -6.30
CA PRO A 282 15.52 32.16 -5.26
C PRO A 282 14.87 30.86 -4.75
N MET A 283 15.50 29.71 -5.02
CA MET A 283 15.05 28.38 -4.59
C MET A 283 15.96 27.83 -3.47
N SER A 284 15.40 26.99 -2.60
CA SER A 284 16.14 26.21 -1.58
C SER A 284 15.36 24.94 -1.24
N PRO A 285 16.03 23.89 -0.74
CA PRO A 285 16.42 22.66 -1.47
C PRO A 285 15.46 22.22 -2.59
N CYS A 286 16.01 21.65 -3.67
CA CYS A 286 15.23 21.00 -4.72
C CYS A 286 15.48 19.49 -4.69
N LEU A 287 14.40 18.70 -4.78
CA LEU A 287 14.45 17.26 -5.01
C LEU A 287 13.80 17.00 -6.36
N THR A 288 14.57 16.45 -7.30
CA THR A 288 14.08 16.10 -8.63
C THR A 288 14.28 14.60 -8.82
N LEU A 289 13.18 13.86 -8.76
CA LEU A 289 13.18 12.42 -8.98
C LEU A 289 12.88 12.19 -10.47
N PRO A 290 13.79 11.61 -11.27
CA PRO A 290 13.56 11.33 -12.68
C PRO A 290 12.60 10.14 -12.78
N PRO A 291 12.16 9.81 -14.00
CA PRO A 291 11.24 8.73 -14.18
C PRO A 291 11.91 7.38 -13.89
N CYS A 292 11.20 6.52 -13.17
CA CYS A 292 11.58 5.13 -12.88
C CYS A 292 12.17 4.39 -14.12
N MET A 293 13.50 4.29 -14.31
CA MET A 293 14.18 3.31 -15.18
C MET A 293 15.72 3.22 -14.91
N PRO A 294 16.48 2.21 -15.40
CA PRO A 294 17.53 1.52 -14.64
C PRO A 294 18.95 2.07 -14.88
N GLN A 295 19.75 2.17 -13.83
CA GLN A 295 21.19 2.03 -13.96
C GLN A 295 21.71 0.95 -13.02
N ARG A 296 22.01 -0.23 -13.60
CA ARG A 296 23.23 -0.94 -13.23
C ARG A 296 24.36 -0.22 -13.97
N MET A 297 25.17 0.53 -13.24
CA MET A 297 26.58 0.71 -13.58
C MET A 297 27.37 0.66 -12.29
N ARG A 298 27.99 -0.49 -12.03
CA ARG A 298 29.19 -0.53 -11.20
C ARG A 298 30.24 0.23 -11.99
N LEU A 299 30.61 1.42 -11.54
CA LEU A 299 31.85 2.05 -12.00
C LEU A 299 33.00 1.21 -11.46
N SER A 300 33.72 0.59 -12.40
CA SER A 300 35.06 0.05 -12.21
C SER A 300 35.96 1.16 -11.69
N SER A 301 36.46 1.04 -10.47
CA SER A 301 37.59 1.83 -10.01
C SER A 301 38.85 1.29 -10.66
N GLY A 302 39.16 1.77 -11.87
CA GLY A 302 40.50 1.71 -12.41
C GLY A 302 41.39 2.62 -11.57
N ARG A 303 42.27 2.04 -10.75
CA ARG A 303 43.49 2.70 -10.31
C ARG A 303 44.64 2.11 -11.09
N ASN A 304 44.99 2.78 -12.18
CA ASN A 304 46.37 2.82 -12.64
C ASN A 304 47.14 3.69 -11.65
N THR A 305 48.00 3.07 -10.85
CA THR A 305 49.21 3.72 -10.34
C THR A 305 50.34 2.74 -10.60
N ALA A 306 51.02 2.96 -11.73
CA ALA A 306 52.42 2.60 -11.86
C ALA A 306 53.22 3.58 -10.98
N ILE A 307 54.19 3.06 -10.22
CA ILE A 307 55.52 3.64 -9.95
C ILE A 307 56.35 2.50 -9.32
N SER A 308 57.50 2.25 -9.97
CA SER A 308 58.67 1.43 -9.63
C SER A 308 58.46 -0.04 -9.26
#